data_AF-A0A1P8FFN1-F1
#
_entry.id   AF-A0A1P8FFN1-F1
#
_cell.length_a   1.000
_cell.length_b   1.000
_cell.length_c   1.000
_cell.angle_alpha   90.00
_cell.angle_beta   90.00
_cell.angle_gamma   90.00
#
_symmetry.space_group_name_H-M   'P 1'
#
loop_
_entity.id
_entity.type
_entity.pdbx_description
1 polymer ?
#
loop_
_entity_poly.entity_id
_entity_poly.type
_entity_poly.pdbx_seq_one_letter_code
_entity_poly.pdbx_strand_id
1 'polypeptide(L)'
;MVTITPDAIAKVERFISGADPMDWFLLITWKRDEWIVDLGGWKPNKVPPDEGLPLFGDVRVLIQEAFAPASFPGGEIYAEGNEFKLRAHAI
;
A
#
# COMPACT_ATOMS: atom_id res chain seq x y z
N MET A 1 -8.64 -0.51 10.58
CA MET A 1 -7.25 -0.95 10.85
C MET A 1 -6.72 -1.63 9.60
N VAL A 2 -5.51 -1.31 9.16
CA VAL A 2 -4.86 -1.94 8.00
C VAL A 2 -3.82 -2.93 8.49
N THR A 3 -3.69 -4.08 7.85
CA THR A 3 -2.63 -5.06 8.11
C THR A 3 -1.98 -5.48 6.80
N ILE A 4 -0.74 -5.95 6.89
CA ILE A 4 -0.01 -6.55 5.76
C ILE A 4 0.42 -7.95 6.20
N THR A 5 0.18 -8.94 5.34
CA THR A 5 0.68 -10.30 5.56
C THR A 5 2.21 -10.35 5.43
N PRO A 6 2.90 -11.25 6.17
CA PRO A 6 4.35 -11.42 6.05
C PRO A 6 4.82 -11.70 4.62
N ASP A 7 4.05 -12.49 3.86
CA ASP A 7 4.36 -12.81 2.46
C ASP A 7 4.31 -11.56 1.56
N ALA A 8 3.36 -10.65 1.80
CA ALA A 8 3.30 -9.39 1.07
C ALA A 8 4.48 -8.47 1.42
N ILE A 9 4.91 -8.42 2.69
CA ILE A 9 6.10 -7.66 3.10
C ILE A 9 7.34 -8.21 2.38
N ALA A 10 7.59 -9.52 2.48
CA ALA A 10 8.73 -10.16 1.83
C ALA A 10 8.74 -9.95 0.31
N LYS A 11 7.57 -9.87 -0.32
CA LYS A 11 7.44 -9.59 -1.75
C LYS A 11 7.79 -8.14 -2.09
N VAL A 12 7.37 -7.17 -1.28
CA VAL A 12 7.80 -5.77 -1.45
C VAL A 12 9.32 -5.69 -1.29
N GLU A 13 9.89 -6.25 -0.23
CA GLU A 13 11.33 -6.26 0.04
C GLU A 13 12.13 -6.87 -1.13
N ARG A 14 11.65 -7.99 -1.68
CA ARG A 14 12.27 -8.62 -2.85
C ARG A 14 12.18 -7.74 -4.10
N PHE A 15 11.06 -7.04 -4.30
CA PHE A 15 10.89 -6.15 -5.44
C PHE A 15 11.83 -4.94 -5.36
N ILE A 16 11.93 -4.31 -4.18
CA ILE A 16 12.75 -3.10 -3.98
C ILE A 16 14.24 -3.40 -3.98
N SER A 17 14.67 -4.59 -3.56
CA SER A 17 16.08 -4.98 -3.52
C SER A 17 16.77 -4.98 -4.90
N GLY A 18 15.99 -5.03 -6.00
CA GLY A 18 16.50 -4.98 -7.37
C GLY A 18 16.16 -3.71 -8.13
N ALA A 19 15.52 -2.74 -7.47
CA ALA A 19 15.02 -1.53 -8.11
C ALA A 19 15.92 -0.31 -7.83
N ASP A 20 15.73 0.76 -8.62
CA ASP A 20 16.42 2.02 -8.38
C ASP A 20 16.10 2.56 -6.97
N PRO A 21 17.04 3.32 -6.36
CA PRO A 21 16.80 3.94 -5.05
C PRO A 21 15.63 4.92 -5.16
N MET A 22 14.49 4.50 -4.60
CA MET A 22 13.21 5.20 -4.56
C MET A 22 12.57 4.95 -3.20
N ASP A 23 11.74 5.88 -2.75
CA ASP A 23 10.91 5.68 -1.56
C ASP A 23 9.68 4.87 -1.98
N TRP A 24 9.72 3.56 -1.73
CA TRP A 24 8.66 2.62 -2.09
C TRP A 24 7.55 2.59 -1.04
N PHE A 25 6.30 2.47 -1.49
CA PHE A 25 5.13 2.37 -0.62
C PHE A 25 4.00 1.62 -1.33
N LEU A 26 3.09 1.06 -0.54
CA LEU A 26 1.83 0.51 -1.04
C LEU A 26 0.75 1.60 -1.00
N LEU A 27 0.05 1.78 -2.11
CA LEU A 27 -0.98 2.79 -2.28
C LEU A 27 -2.35 2.14 -2.35
N ILE A 28 -3.16 2.34 -1.32
CA ILE A 28 -4.58 1.99 -1.32
C ILE A 28 -5.37 3.15 -1.95
N THR A 29 -6.08 2.89 -3.04
CA THR A 29 -6.92 3.88 -3.73
C THR A 29 -8.30 3.32 -4.03
N TRP A 30 -9.29 4.20 -4.13
CA TRP A 30 -10.61 3.86 -4.66
C TRP A 30 -10.62 4.00 -6.18
N LYS A 31 -10.88 2.91 -6.91
CA LYS A 31 -11.05 2.92 -8.37
C LYS A 31 -12.20 1.99 -8.75
N ARG A 32 -13.05 2.38 -9.70
CA ARG A 32 -14.13 1.54 -10.26
C ARG A 32 -14.98 0.84 -9.20
N ASP A 33 -15.37 1.59 -8.17
CA ASP A 33 -16.19 1.11 -7.05
C ASP A 33 -15.56 0.03 -6.16
N GLU A 34 -14.22 -0.07 -6.17
CA GLU A 34 -13.47 -0.98 -5.31
C GLU A 34 -12.21 -0.32 -4.72
N TRP A 35 -11.81 -0.79 -3.53
CA TRP A 35 -10.51 -0.46 -2.95
C TRP A 35 -9.46 -1.39 -3.55
N ILE A 36 -8.43 -0.80 -4.15
CA ILE A 36 -7.30 -1.52 -4.73
C ILE A 36 -6.00 -1.11 -4.05
N VAL A 37 -4.98 -1.96 -4.17
CA VAL A 37 -3.63 -1.68 -3.68
C VAL A 37 -2.63 -1.80 -4.83
N ASP A 38 -1.85 -0.74 -5.03
CA ASP A 38 -0.80 -0.67 -6.05
C ASP A 38 0.56 -0.44 -5.37
N LEU A 39 1.65 -0.93 -5.97
CA LEU A 39 3.00 -0.55 -5.52
C LEU A 39 3.38 0.79 -6.17
N GLY A 40 3.61 1.80 -5.34
CA GLY A 40 4.06 3.13 -5.72
C GLY A 40 5.53 3.34 -5.36
N GLY A 41 6.15 4.32 -6.02
CA GLY A 41 7.48 4.78 -5.68
C GLY A 41 7.59 6.27 -5.93
N TRP A 42 8.22 6.99 -5.01
CA TRP A 42 8.61 8.38 -5.24
C TRP A 42 10.09 8.49 -5.52
N LYS A 43 10.43 9.51 -6.31
CA LYS A 43 11.83 9.90 -6.47
C LYS A 43 12.38 10.34 -5.10
N PRO A 44 13.63 9.98 -4.79
CA PRO A 44 14.29 10.46 -3.58
C PRO A 44 14.13 11.98 -3.44
N ASN A 45 13.79 12.45 -2.25
CA ASN A 45 13.54 13.86 -1.91
C ASN A 45 12.19 14.45 -2.37
N LYS A 46 11.29 13.65 -2.97
CA LYS A 46 9.86 13.97 -3.04
C LYS A 46 9.12 13.18 -1.96
N VAL A 47 9.45 13.50 -0.71
CA VAL A 47 8.82 12.89 0.47
C VAL A 47 7.34 13.30 0.46
N PRO A 48 6.39 12.39 0.71
CA PRO A 48 5.03 12.80 1.03
C PRO A 48 5.06 13.55 2.36
N PRO A 49 4.00 14.27 2.73
CA PRO A 49 3.86 14.66 4.12
C PRO A 49 3.90 13.38 5.00
N ASP A 50 4.98 13.20 5.76
CA ASP A 50 5.26 12.04 6.63
C ASP A 50 4.24 11.89 7.80
N GLU A 51 3.21 12.74 7.87
CA GLU A 51 2.24 12.71 8.96
C GLU A 51 1.18 11.61 8.73
N GLY A 52 1.32 10.51 9.48
CA GLY A 52 0.22 9.57 9.74
C GLY A 52 0.20 8.29 8.90
N LEU A 53 1.26 8.00 8.14
CA LEU A 53 1.33 6.76 7.35
C LEU A 53 1.71 5.57 8.24
N PRO A 54 0.89 4.51 8.29
CA PRO A 54 1.24 3.31 9.03
C PRO A 54 2.44 2.60 8.37
N LEU A 55 3.41 2.24 9.21
CA LEU A 55 4.62 1.51 8.83
C LEU A 55 4.50 0.05 9.29
N PHE A 56 4.73 -0.89 8.37
CA PHE A 56 4.68 -2.32 8.63
C PHE A 56 6.01 -2.96 8.20
N GLY A 57 6.92 -3.16 9.15
CA GLY A 57 8.32 -3.46 8.82
C GLY A 57 8.97 -2.24 8.14
N ASP A 58 9.60 -2.45 6.98
CA ASP A 58 10.14 -1.36 6.14
C ASP A 58 9.15 -0.87 5.07
N VAL A 59 7.91 -1.37 5.08
CA VAL A 59 6.89 -1.04 4.08
C VAL A 59 5.94 0.05 4.60
N ARG A 60 5.86 1.17 3.87
CA ARG A 60 4.90 2.23 4.12
C ARG A 60 3.60 1.98 3.36
N VAL A 61 2.45 2.29 3.98
CA VAL A 61 1.14 2.26 3.30
C VAL A 61 0.55 3.66 3.26
N LEU A 62 0.14 4.09 2.08
CA LEU A 62 -0.61 5.32 1.84
C LEU A 62 -2.05 4.97 1.47
N ILE A 63 -3.01 5.62 2.13
CA ILE A 63 -4.43 5.49 1.81
C ILE A 63 -4.87 6.81 1.18
N GLN A 64 -5.29 6.74 -0.08
CA GLN A 64 -5.84 7.87 -0.80
C GLN A 64 -7.33 7.70 -0.96
N GLU A 65 -8.08 8.40 -0.11
CA GLU A 65 -9.56 8.38 -0.09
C GLU A 65 -10.17 9.41 -1.05
N ALA A 66 -9.35 10.08 -1.86
CA ALA A 66 -9.86 10.98 -2.88
C ALA A 66 -10.83 10.21 -3.78
N PHE A 67 -12.05 10.73 -3.93
CA PHE A 67 -13.14 10.14 -4.70
C PHE A 67 -13.80 8.88 -4.10
N ALA A 68 -13.39 8.43 -2.92
CA ALA A 68 -14.08 7.35 -2.22
C ALA A 68 -15.42 7.86 -1.65
N PRO A 69 -16.50 7.06 -1.71
CA PRO A 69 -17.79 7.44 -1.14
C PRO A 69 -17.79 7.45 0.40
N ALA A 70 -16.83 6.75 1.02
CA ALA A 70 -16.64 6.67 2.46
C ALA A 70 -15.15 6.45 2.78
N SER A 71 -14.77 6.67 4.04
CA SER A 71 -13.42 6.35 4.51
C SER A 71 -13.12 4.85 4.41
N PHE A 72 -11.84 4.53 4.27
CA PHE A 72 -11.36 3.16 4.14
C PHE A 72 -11.71 2.37 5.41
N PRO A 73 -12.48 1.26 5.31
CA PRO A 73 -12.91 0.49 6.49
C PRO A 73 -11.77 -0.25 7.19
N GLY A 74 -10.57 -0.20 6.63
CA GLY A 74 -9.48 -1.12 6.96
C GLY A 74 -9.55 -2.39 6.14
N GLY A 75 -8.54 -3.22 6.29
CA GLY A 75 -8.40 -4.42 5.50
C GLY A 75 -7.00 -5.02 5.57
N GLU A 76 -6.85 -6.14 4.90
CA GLU A 76 -5.61 -6.89 4.84
C GLU A 76 -5.03 -6.82 3.43
N ILE A 77 -3.76 -6.42 3.35
CA ILE A 77 -2.95 -6.50 2.13
C ILE A 77 -2.25 -7.86 2.10
N TYR A 78 -2.44 -8.57 1.00
CA TYR A 78 -1.80 -9.86 0.76
C TYR A 78 -1.23 -9.96 -0.65
N ALA A 79 -0.25 -10.83 -0.80
CA ALA A 79 0.33 -11.15 -2.10
C ALA A 79 -0.37 -12.38 -2.67
N GLU A 80 -0.81 -12.30 -3.93
CA GLU A 80 -1.31 -13.46 -4.67
C GLU A 80 -0.64 -13.50 -6.03
N GLY A 81 0.11 -14.57 -6.30
CA GLY A 81 0.94 -14.68 -7.51
C GLY A 81 1.92 -13.50 -7.64
N ASN A 82 1.82 -12.75 -8.72
CA ASN A 82 2.65 -11.57 -9.01
C ASN A 82 2.01 -10.22 -8.63
N GLU A 83 0.82 -10.23 -8.05
CA GLU A 83 0.09 -8.99 -7.70
C GLU A 83 -0.02 -8.79 -6.18
N PHE A 84 -0.31 -7.55 -5.79
CA PHE A 84 -0.77 -7.22 -4.43
C PHE A 84 -2.29 -7.10 -4.49
N LYS A 85 -2.96 -7.66 -3.48
CA LYS A 85 -4.41 -7.63 -3.37
C LYS A 85 -4.82 -7.08 -2.02
N LEU A 86 -6.02 -6.52 -1.99
CA LEU A 86 -6.61 -5.94 -0.81
C LEU A 86 -7.90 -6.67 -0.48
N ARG A 87 -8.03 -7.13 0.76
CA ARG A 87 -9.29 -7.59 1.32
C ARG A 87 -9.80 -6.52 2.27
N ALA A 88 -10.67 -5.65 1.79
CA ALA A 88 -11.34 -4.66 2.64
C ALA A 88 -12.28 -5.36 3.64
N HIS A 89 -12.38 -4.82 4.86
CA HIS A 89 -13.40 -5.27 5.80
C HIS A 89 -14.79 -4.85 5.32
N ALA A 90 -15.81 -5.66 5.63
CA ALA A 90 -17.19 -5.28 5.37
C ALA A 90 -17.53 -4.00 6.16
N ILE A 91 -18.22 -3.07 5.49
CA ILE A 91 -18.72 -1.81 6.06
C ILE A 91 -20.01 -2.08 6.82
#